data_AF-A0A091TGT9-F1
#
_entry.id   AF-A0A091TGT9-F1
#
_cell.length_a   1.000
_cell.length_b   1.000
_cell.length_c   1.000
_cell.angle_alpha   90.00
_cell.angle_beta   90.00
_cell.angle_gamma   90.00
#
_symmetry.space_group_name_H-M   'P 1'
#
loop_
_entity.id
_entity.type
_entity.pdbx_description
1 polymer ?
#
loop_
_entity_poly.entity_id
_entity_poly.type
_entity_poly.pdbx_seq_one_letter_code
_entity_poly.pdbx_strand_id
1 'polypeptide(L)'
;YFVSLNTLLYIFPHQLLLEVENINCIAVDWKAGAKGTYISAVNNIRVIGAEVAYFIKTLQKIFRYCLCKIHLIGHSLGAHAAGEAGRRIQGIRRMTGLDPAGPYFEGTPPEVRLDPSDANFVDVIHTNAAHFPAIGFGMYSTTGHLDFYPNGGTVMPGCTDLIPEMKQSDFEVIIADATMIGGCHHSRSHEFYFASILHPTGYLGYHCET
;
A
#
# COMPACT_ATOMS: atom_id res chain seq x y z
N TYR A 1 -17.50 -29.14 7.53
CA TYR A 1 -16.38 -29.35 8.46
C TYR A 1 -15.25 -28.42 8.04
N PHE A 2 -14.84 -27.54 8.97
CA PHE A 2 -13.78 -26.51 8.89
C PHE A 2 -13.89 -25.42 7.79
N VAL A 3 -14.41 -24.26 8.17
CA VAL A 3 -14.27 -22.99 7.42
C VAL A 3 -13.19 -22.17 8.12
N SER A 4 -12.11 -21.89 7.41
CA SER A 4 -10.94 -21.21 7.95
C SER A 4 -11.13 -19.71 8.16
N LEU A 5 -10.32 -19.22 9.08
CA LEU A 5 -10.34 -17.94 9.77
C LEU A 5 -9.27 -17.06 9.14
N ASN A 6 -9.64 -16.03 8.35
CA ASN A 6 -8.93 -14.76 8.08
C ASN A 6 -9.37 -14.21 6.71
N THR A 7 -9.67 -12.91 6.62
CA THR A 7 -10.07 -12.26 5.36
C THR A 7 -9.06 -11.17 5.04
N LEU A 8 -8.43 -11.30 3.87
CA LEU A 8 -7.48 -10.36 3.28
C LEU A 8 -8.12 -9.67 2.08
N LEU A 9 -8.17 -8.33 2.11
CA LEU A 9 -8.55 -7.51 0.95
C LEU A 9 -7.26 -7.04 0.24
N TYR A 10 -7.17 -7.30 -1.06
CA TYR A 10 -5.99 -7.18 -1.92
C TYR A 10 -6.35 -6.54 -3.24
N ILE A 11 -5.38 -6.15 -4.06
CA ILE A 11 -5.58 -5.69 -5.44
C ILE A 11 -4.41 -6.26 -6.26
N PHE A 12 -4.64 -7.28 -7.12
CA PHE A 12 -3.68 -8.05 -7.98
C PHE A 12 -2.89 -9.23 -7.36
N PRO A 13 -2.38 -10.19 -8.19
CA PRO A 13 -2.84 -11.59 -8.29
C PRO A 13 -2.55 -12.49 -7.06
N HIS A 14 -3.45 -13.44 -6.84
CA HIS A 14 -3.82 -13.97 -5.51
C HIS A 14 -3.37 -15.40 -5.15
N GLN A 15 -2.67 -16.10 -6.04
CA GLN A 15 -2.52 -17.56 -5.90
C GLN A 15 -1.62 -17.99 -4.71
N LEU A 16 -0.58 -17.22 -4.41
CA LEU A 16 0.48 -17.59 -3.45
C LEU A 16 0.00 -17.70 -1.99
N LEU A 17 -0.95 -16.85 -1.58
CA LEU A 17 -1.43 -16.89 -0.20
C LEU A 17 -2.24 -18.15 0.11
N LEU A 18 -2.95 -18.68 -0.90
CA LEU A 18 -3.76 -19.89 -0.78
C LEU A 18 -2.88 -21.15 -0.68
N GLU A 19 -1.60 -21.05 -1.04
CA GLU A 19 -0.64 -22.15 -0.89
C GLU A 19 -0.20 -22.34 0.56
N VAL A 20 -0.22 -21.29 1.38
CA VAL A 20 0.31 -21.32 2.76
C VAL A 20 -0.75 -21.20 3.84
N GLU A 21 -1.92 -20.61 3.55
CA GLU A 21 -2.98 -20.41 4.54
C GLU A 21 -4.37 -20.50 3.89
N ASN A 22 -5.34 -21.03 4.62
CA ASN A 22 -6.73 -21.03 4.18
C ASN A 22 -7.39 -19.69 4.59
N ILE A 23 -7.53 -18.80 3.62
CA ILE A 23 -7.99 -17.41 3.83
C ILE A 23 -9.02 -17.00 2.78
N ASN A 24 -9.84 -15.99 3.11
CA ASN A 24 -10.65 -15.30 2.12
C ASN A 24 -9.82 -14.18 1.49
N CYS A 25 -9.49 -14.32 0.21
CA CYS A 25 -8.79 -13.29 -0.55
C CYS A 25 -9.74 -12.52 -1.45
N ILE A 26 -9.86 -11.21 -1.23
CA ILE A 26 -10.82 -10.35 -1.94
C ILE A 26 -10.06 -9.28 -2.71
N ALA A 27 -10.09 -9.35 -4.04
CA ALA A 27 -9.50 -8.34 -4.90
C ALA A 27 -10.42 -7.10 -5.02
N VAL A 28 -9.92 -5.90 -4.70
CA VAL A 28 -10.64 -4.61 -4.86
C VAL A 28 -10.18 -3.94 -6.15
N ASP A 29 -10.81 -4.30 -7.27
CA ASP A 29 -10.54 -3.63 -8.55
C ASP A 29 -11.23 -2.25 -8.62
N TRP A 30 -10.41 -1.20 -8.69
CA TRP A 30 -10.87 0.18 -8.86
C TRP A 30 -10.24 0.83 -10.11
N LYS A 31 -9.80 0.03 -11.09
CA LYS A 31 -9.14 0.49 -12.32
C LYS A 31 -9.92 1.60 -13.04
N ALA A 32 -11.25 1.57 -13.02
CA ALA A 32 -12.08 2.62 -13.60
C ALA A 32 -11.90 3.97 -12.88
N GLY A 33 -11.81 3.98 -11.55
CA GLY A 33 -11.56 5.18 -10.74
C GLY A 33 -10.11 5.67 -10.79
N ALA A 34 -9.18 4.82 -11.21
CA ALA A 34 -7.78 5.19 -11.44
C ALA A 34 -7.54 5.84 -12.81
N LYS A 35 -8.49 5.75 -13.76
CA LYS A 35 -8.37 6.37 -15.08
C LYS A 35 -8.54 7.90 -15.00
N GLY A 36 -7.89 8.60 -15.92
CA GLY A 36 -7.96 10.06 -16.02
C GLY A 36 -6.67 10.70 -15.53
N THR A 37 -6.78 11.85 -14.87
CA THR A 37 -5.60 12.50 -14.28
C THR A 37 -5.26 11.86 -12.93
N TYR A 38 -3.99 11.93 -12.55
CA TYR A 38 -3.56 11.44 -11.24
C TYR A 38 -4.26 12.16 -10.09
N ILE A 39 -4.52 13.47 -10.23
CA ILE A 39 -5.29 14.24 -9.25
C ILE A 39 -6.70 13.63 -9.05
N SER A 40 -7.37 13.23 -10.15
CA SER A 40 -8.65 12.54 -10.05
C SER A 40 -8.52 11.20 -9.33
N ALA A 41 -7.48 10.42 -9.66
CA ALA A 41 -7.21 9.14 -8.98
C ALA A 41 -6.96 9.31 -7.47
N VAL A 42 -6.13 10.30 -7.08
CA VAL A 42 -5.87 10.69 -5.68
C VAL A 42 -7.16 11.02 -4.96
N ASN A 43 -8.03 11.85 -5.55
CA ASN A 43 -9.31 12.21 -4.92
C ASN A 43 -10.26 11.01 -4.79
N ASN A 44 -10.26 10.10 -5.76
CA ASN A 44 -11.10 8.90 -5.76
C ASN A 44 -10.72 7.92 -4.64
N ILE A 45 -9.50 7.98 -4.10
CA ILE A 45 -9.06 7.15 -2.95
C ILE A 45 -10.00 7.29 -1.76
N ARG A 46 -10.54 8.49 -1.52
CA ARG A 46 -11.51 8.70 -0.43
C ARG A 46 -12.79 7.92 -0.62
N VAL A 47 -13.24 7.77 -1.87
CA VAL A 47 -14.43 6.98 -2.23
C VAL A 47 -14.10 5.49 -2.10
N ILE A 48 -12.96 5.04 -2.62
CA ILE A 48 -12.56 3.63 -2.53
C ILE A 48 -12.42 3.18 -1.06
N GLY A 49 -11.76 3.98 -0.21
CA GLY A 49 -11.67 3.70 1.22
C GLY A 49 -13.05 3.67 1.91
N ALA A 50 -13.99 4.52 1.48
CA ALA A 50 -15.36 4.49 1.97
C ALA A 50 -16.11 3.21 1.58
N GLU A 51 -15.95 2.72 0.35
CA GLU A 51 -16.57 1.49 -0.14
C GLU A 51 -15.99 0.26 0.56
N VAL A 52 -14.67 0.19 0.72
CA VAL A 52 -14.01 -0.89 1.48
C VAL A 52 -14.50 -0.90 2.92
N ALA A 53 -14.59 0.27 3.55
CA ALA A 53 -15.18 0.38 4.88
C ALA A 53 -16.64 -0.09 4.91
N TYR A 54 -17.46 0.35 3.96
CA TYR A 54 -18.87 -0.07 3.89
C TYR A 54 -19.01 -1.60 3.78
N PHE A 55 -18.18 -2.23 2.95
CA PHE A 55 -18.12 -3.68 2.82
C PHE A 55 -17.75 -4.36 4.15
N ILE A 56 -16.69 -3.91 4.82
CA ILE A 56 -16.24 -4.45 6.11
C ILE A 56 -17.31 -4.29 7.20
N LYS A 57 -17.97 -3.12 7.28
CA LYS A 57 -19.10 -2.89 8.20
C LYS A 57 -20.24 -3.86 7.91
N THR A 58 -20.48 -4.18 6.65
CA THR A 58 -21.51 -5.14 6.24
C THR A 58 -21.16 -6.54 6.74
N LEU A 59 -19.90 -6.98 6.60
CA LEU A 59 -19.44 -8.25 7.16
C LEU A 59 -19.60 -8.31 8.69
N GLN A 60 -19.24 -7.24 9.38
CA GLN A 60 -19.39 -7.14 10.83
C GLN A 60 -20.86 -7.19 11.27
N LYS A 61 -21.75 -6.47 10.57
CA LYS A 61 -23.18 -6.40 10.94
C LYS A 61 -23.93 -7.70 10.66
N ILE A 62 -23.75 -8.26 9.47
CA ILE A 62 -24.51 -9.43 8.99
C ILE A 62 -23.94 -10.72 9.56
N PHE A 63 -22.62 -10.91 9.46
CA PHE A 63 -21.96 -12.17 9.82
C PHE A 63 -21.26 -12.13 11.18
N ARG A 64 -21.32 -11.00 11.91
CA ARG A 64 -20.57 -10.81 13.16
C ARG A 64 -19.07 -11.05 12.98
N TYR A 65 -18.56 -10.74 11.79
CA TYR A 65 -17.16 -10.93 11.46
C TYR A 65 -16.29 -9.95 12.26
N CYS A 66 -15.24 -10.47 12.93
CA CYS A 66 -14.36 -9.65 13.75
C CYS A 66 -13.42 -8.83 12.88
N LEU A 67 -13.31 -7.52 13.16
CA LEU A 67 -12.31 -6.64 12.54
C LEU A 67 -10.87 -7.07 12.88
N CYS A 68 -10.70 -7.74 14.01
CA CYS A 68 -9.46 -8.39 14.43
C CYS A 68 -9.00 -9.55 13.52
N LYS A 69 -9.80 -9.94 12.52
CA LYS A 69 -9.46 -10.97 11.50
C LYS A 69 -9.27 -10.39 10.10
N ILE A 70 -9.25 -9.06 9.99
CA ILE A 70 -9.12 -8.34 8.72
C ILE A 70 -7.69 -7.80 8.61
N HIS A 71 -7.10 -7.99 7.43
CA HIS A 71 -5.86 -7.34 7.06
C HIS A 71 -6.03 -6.71 5.68
N LEU A 72 -5.76 -5.41 5.59
CA LEU A 72 -5.83 -4.65 4.34
C LEU A 72 -4.43 -4.47 3.78
N ILE A 73 -4.28 -4.69 2.48
CA ILE A 73 -2.98 -4.56 1.82
C ILE A 73 -3.18 -3.65 0.63
N GLY A 74 -2.47 -2.52 0.64
CA GLY A 74 -2.60 -1.48 -0.35
C GLY A 74 -1.24 -1.16 -0.96
N HIS A 75 -1.15 -1.25 -2.28
CA HIS A 75 0.02 -0.82 -3.04
C HIS A 75 -0.20 0.58 -3.61
N SER A 76 0.84 1.42 -3.62
CA SER A 76 0.77 2.76 -4.21
C SER A 76 -0.37 3.60 -3.59
N LEU A 77 -1.21 4.22 -4.41
CA LEU A 77 -2.44 4.92 -3.99
C LEU A 77 -3.40 4.03 -3.17
N GLY A 78 -3.37 2.71 -3.38
CA GLY A 78 -4.17 1.76 -2.63
C GLY A 78 -3.80 1.69 -1.14
N ALA A 79 -2.57 2.04 -0.76
CA ALA A 79 -2.17 2.14 0.65
C ALA A 79 -2.99 3.21 1.38
N HIS A 80 -3.24 4.35 0.74
CA HIS A 80 -4.07 5.42 1.29
C HIS A 80 -5.56 5.08 1.26
N ALA A 81 -6.01 4.24 0.33
CA ALA A 81 -7.38 3.70 0.36
C ALA A 81 -7.59 2.78 1.58
N ALA A 82 -6.58 1.98 1.92
CA ALA A 82 -6.60 1.16 3.14
C ALA A 82 -6.62 2.05 4.40
N GLY A 83 -5.77 3.08 4.47
CA GLY A 83 -5.77 4.06 5.56
C GLY A 83 -7.14 4.73 5.74
N GLU A 84 -7.72 5.26 4.66
CA GLU A 84 -9.07 5.85 4.69
C GLU A 84 -10.15 4.88 5.17
N ALA A 85 -10.04 3.58 4.84
CA ALA A 85 -10.96 2.56 5.34
C ALA A 85 -10.80 2.34 6.86
N GLY A 86 -9.57 2.29 7.36
CA GLY A 86 -9.24 2.16 8.79
C GLY A 86 -9.70 3.35 9.61
N ARG A 87 -9.46 4.56 9.10
CA ARG A 87 -9.97 5.80 9.70
C ARG A 87 -11.49 5.78 9.88
N ARG A 88 -12.23 5.18 8.93
CA ARG A 88 -13.70 5.03 9.00
C ARG A 88 -14.18 3.87 9.88
N ILE A 89 -13.29 2.93 10.22
CA ILE A 89 -13.56 1.71 11.00
C ILE A 89 -12.36 1.36 11.87
N GLN A 90 -12.44 1.80 13.12
CA GLN A 90 -11.43 1.48 14.10
C GLN A 90 -11.46 -0.01 14.50
N GLY A 91 -10.29 -0.59 14.75
CA GLY A 91 -10.12 -1.97 15.21
C GLY A 91 -9.75 -3.00 14.13
N ILE A 92 -9.39 -2.56 12.92
CA ILE A 92 -8.77 -3.43 11.91
C ILE A 92 -7.45 -3.97 12.47
N ARG A 93 -7.21 -5.28 12.33
CA ARG A 93 -6.02 -5.93 12.91
C ARG A 93 -4.72 -5.39 12.34
N ARG A 94 -4.60 -5.38 11.01
CA ARG A 94 -3.34 -5.09 10.33
C ARG A 94 -3.58 -4.34 9.02
N MET A 95 -2.68 -3.43 8.69
CA MET A 95 -2.53 -2.89 7.35
C MET A 95 -1.10 -3.05 6.87
N THR A 96 -0.92 -3.41 5.60
CA THR A 96 0.38 -3.33 4.97
C THR A 96 0.35 -2.32 3.83
N GLY A 97 1.19 -1.29 3.93
CA GLY A 97 1.44 -0.31 2.87
C GLY A 97 2.60 -0.76 1.99
N LEU A 98 2.34 -1.03 0.72
CA LEU A 98 3.37 -1.43 -0.24
C LEU A 98 3.73 -0.22 -1.10
N ASP A 99 4.84 0.42 -0.74
CA ASP A 99 5.34 1.68 -1.30
C ASP A 99 4.22 2.74 -1.44
N PRO A 100 3.65 3.24 -0.33
CA PRO A 100 2.56 4.21 -0.35
C PRO A 100 2.91 5.43 -1.22
N ALA A 101 1.97 5.94 -2.01
CA ALA A 101 2.28 6.99 -2.98
C ALA A 101 2.65 8.33 -2.31
N GLY A 102 3.81 8.90 -2.63
CA GLY A 102 4.27 10.20 -2.11
C GLY A 102 3.50 11.42 -2.65
N PRO A 103 3.33 11.57 -3.99
CA PRO A 103 2.67 12.74 -4.57
C PRO A 103 1.25 12.99 -4.03
N TYR A 104 1.04 14.18 -3.46
CA TYR A 104 -0.18 14.65 -2.76
C TYR A 104 -0.48 14.01 -1.40
N PHE A 105 0.39 13.15 -0.85
CA PHE A 105 0.24 12.56 0.49
C PHE A 105 1.44 12.83 1.41
N GLU A 106 2.66 12.89 0.87
CA GLU A 106 3.88 13.24 1.62
C GLU A 106 3.71 14.60 2.33
N GLY A 107 4.00 14.65 3.63
CA GLY A 107 3.84 15.86 4.46
C GLY A 107 2.39 16.27 4.76
N THR A 108 1.38 15.53 4.30
CA THR A 108 -0.02 15.81 4.64
C THR A 108 -0.39 15.31 6.05
N PRO A 109 -1.46 15.86 6.65
CA PRO A 109 -1.96 15.38 7.94
C PRO A 109 -2.38 13.89 7.89
N PRO A 110 -2.30 13.16 9.02
CA PRO A 110 -2.71 11.76 9.11
C PRO A 110 -4.10 11.45 8.52
N GLU A 111 -5.04 12.39 8.56
CA GLU A 111 -6.40 12.20 8.05
C GLU A 111 -6.50 12.04 6.53
N VAL A 112 -5.42 12.36 5.79
CA VAL A 112 -5.37 12.35 4.31
C VAL A 112 -4.61 11.14 3.78
N ARG A 113 -3.73 10.53 4.58
CA ARG A 113 -2.78 9.50 4.15
C ARG A 113 -2.88 8.24 5.01
N LEU A 114 -2.02 7.27 4.73
CA LEU A 114 -1.84 6.11 5.61
C LEU A 114 -1.11 6.58 6.86
N ASP A 115 -1.54 6.09 8.02
CA ASP A 115 -0.96 6.44 9.31
C ASP A 115 -1.03 5.25 10.29
N PRO A 116 -0.13 5.17 11.30
CA PRO A 116 -0.18 4.09 12.29
C PRO A 116 -1.52 4.02 13.03
N SER A 117 -2.24 5.12 13.17
CA SER A 117 -3.56 5.16 13.82
C SER A 117 -4.69 4.47 13.04
N ASP A 118 -4.49 4.09 11.78
CA ASP A 118 -5.54 3.52 10.94
C ASP A 118 -5.86 2.04 11.28
N ALA A 119 -4.94 1.33 11.95
CA ALA A 119 -5.14 -0.04 12.39
C ALA A 119 -4.34 -0.36 13.66
N ASN A 120 -4.64 -1.51 14.29
CA ASN A 120 -3.91 -1.95 15.48
C ASN A 120 -2.42 -2.23 15.20
N PHE A 121 -2.07 -2.50 13.94
CA PHE A 121 -0.70 -2.65 13.48
C PHE A 121 -0.61 -2.25 12.01
N VAL A 122 0.40 -1.47 11.66
CA VAL A 122 0.64 -0.98 10.31
C VAL A 122 2.09 -1.23 9.98
N ASP A 123 2.35 -1.97 8.92
CA ASP A 123 3.70 -2.22 8.41
C ASP A 123 3.85 -1.70 6.98
N VAL A 124 4.95 -1.03 6.68
CA VAL A 124 5.14 -0.34 5.41
C VAL A 124 6.45 -0.80 4.76
N ILE A 125 6.44 -1.04 3.45
CA ILE A 125 7.63 -1.39 2.67
C ILE A 125 7.89 -0.27 1.67
N HIS A 126 9.02 0.43 1.79
CA HIS A 126 9.45 1.50 0.90
C HIS A 126 10.44 0.94 -0.13
N THR A 127 10.13 1.08 -1.42
CA THR A 127 11.00 0.61 -2.51
C THR A 127 11.27 1.66 -3.58
N ASN A 128 10.51 2.75 -3.57
CA ASN A 128 10.78 3.91 -4.41
C ASN A 128 10.54 5.22 -3.63
N ALA A 129 10.97 5.25 -2.37
CA ALA A 129 10.98 6.45 -1.56
C ALA A 129 11.98 7.46 -2.14
N ALA A 130 11.56 8.69 -2.43
CA ALA A 130 12.49 9.75 -2.77
C ALA A 130 12.00 11.10 -2.26
N HIS A 131 12.95 11.98 -1.95
CA HIS A 131 12.68 13.37 -1.60
C HIS A 131 13.01 14.28 -2.78
N PHE A 132 12.22 15.33 -2.96
CA PHE A 132 12.50 16.34 -4.00
C PHE A 132 13.94 16.88 -3.84
N PRO A 133 14.75 16.98 -4.94
CA PRO A 133 14.36 16.91 -6.36
C PRO A 133 14.46 15.52 -7.03
N ALA A 134 14.79 14.45 -6.28
CA ALA A 134 14.84 13.10 -6.84
C ALA A 134 13.43 12.52 -7.05
N ILE A 135 13.22 11.77 -8.14
CA ILE A 135 11.92 11.11 -8.40
C ILE A 135 11.80 9.81 -7.62
N GLY A 136 10.69 9.70 -6.91
CA GLY A 136 10.20 8.46 -6.35
C GLY A 136 8.69 8.56 -6.25
N PHE A 137 7.98 7.49 -6.61
CA PHE A 137 6.54 7.43 -6.42
C PHE A 137 6.16 7.11 -4.98
N GLY A 138 7.07 6.53 -4.20
CA GLY A 138 6.84 6.18 -2.81
C GLY A 138 7.04 7.35 -1.85
N MET A 139 6.32 7.33 -0.74
CA MET A 139 6.57 8.19 0.43
C MET A 139 7.95 7.91 1.01
N TYR A 140 8.62 8.96 1.48
CA TYR A 140 9.87 8.84 2.23
C TYR A 140 9.61 8.76 3.73
N SER A 141 8.67 9.55 4.23
CA SER A 141 8.32 9.57 5.65
C SER A 141 7.75 8.23 6.12
N THR A 142 8.05 7.90 7.37
CA THR A 142 7.48 6.74 8.05
C THR A 142 5.96 6.92 8.21
N THR A 143 5.19 5.90 7.85
CA THR A 143 3.72 5.87 7.97
C THR A 143 3.20 4.61 8.66
N GLY A 144 4.11 3.75 9.14
CA GLY A 144 3.79 2.52 9.87
C GLY A 144 4.18 2.56 11.34
N HIS A 145 3.76 1.50 12.04
CA HIS A 145 4.41 1.10 13.28
C HIS A 145 5.79 0.51 13.01
N LEU A 146 5.94 -0.15 11.86
CA LEU A 146 7.23 -0.58 11.30
C LEU A 146 7.31 -0.14 9.85
N ASP A 147 8.42 0.51 9.49
CA ASP A 147 8.72 0.94 8.14
C ASP A 147 10.02 0.27 7.69
N PHE A 148 9.94 -0.49 6.59
CA PHE A 148 11.04 -1.27 6.03
C PHE A 148 11.56 -0.60 4.77
N TYR A 149 12.88 -0.39 4.71
CA TYR A 149 13.57 0.22 3.57
C TYR A 149 14.56 -0.78 2.94
N PRO A 150 14.08 -1.86 2.28
CA PRO A 150 14.96 -2.84 1.64
C PRO A 150 15.91 -2.13 0.66
N ASN A 151 17.20 -2.47 0.71
CA ASN A 151 18.24 -1.85 -0.12
C ASN A 151 18.32 -0.30 0.03
N GLY A 152 17.92 0.25 1.18
CA GLY A 152 17.87 1.70 1.41
C GLY A 152 16.59 2.37 0.91
N GLY A 153 15.64 1.61 0.35
CA GLY A 153 14.27 2.05 0.08
C GLY A 153 14.04 2.96 -1.13
N THR A 154 15.10 3.35 -1.84
CA THR A 154 15.05 4.29 -2.97
C THR A 154 15.29 3.60 -4.32
N VAL A 155 16.40 2.85 -4.43
CA VAL A 155 16.89 2.20 -5.65
C VAL A 155 16.95 0.69 -5.42
N MET A 156 16.25 -0.07 -6.24
CA MET A 156 16.12 -1.51 -6.09
C MET A 156 17.02 -2.24 -7.08
N PRO A 157 17.77 -3.27 -6.64
CA PRO A 157 18.58 -4.08 -7.53
C PRO A 157 17.77 -4.67 -8.70
N GLY A 158 18.34 -4.62 -9.90
CA GLY A 158 17.73 -5.15 -11.11
C GLY A 158 16.70 -4.24 -11.79
N CYS A 159 16.41 -3.06 -11.23
CA CYS A 159 15.66 -2.02 -11.93
C CYS A 159 16.61 -1.12 -12.71
N THR A 160 16.31 -0.87 -13.99
CA THR A 160 17.12 -0.04 -14.91
C THR A 160 16.45 1.27 -15.29
N ASP A 161 15.23 1.49 -14.80
CA ASP A 161 14.45 2.68 -15.09
C ASP A 161 15.13 3.89 -14.45
N LEU A 162 15.23 5.00 -15.18
CA LEU A 162 15.86 6.21 -14.68
C LEU A 162 15.05 6.78 -13.50
N ILE A 163 15.74 7.31 -12.50
CA ILE A 163 15.21 8.29 -11.55
C ILE A 163 15.72 9.66 -12.03
N PRO A 164 15.00 10.38 -12.91
CA PRO A 164 15.43 11.72 -13.31
C PRO A 164 15.42 12.69 -12.12
N GLU A 165 16.28 13.71 -12.18
CA GLU A 165 16.15 14.90 -11.33
C GLU A 165 15.06 15.81 -11.91
N MET A 166 14.07 16.22 -11.11
CA MET A 166 12.96 17.04 -11.60
C MET A 166 13.07 18.51 -11.27
N LYS A 167 12.71 19.35 -12.25
CA LYS A 167 12.22 20.70 -12.00
C LYS A 167 10.75 20.62 -11.61
N GLN A 168 10.34 21.44 -10.64
CA GLN A 168 8.99 21.45 -10.08
C GLN A 168 7.88 21.70 -11.14
N SER A 169 8.23 22.30 -12.29
CA SER A 169 7.33 22.56 -13.42
C SER A 169 6.87 21.32 -14.18
N ASP A 170 7.58 20.19 -14.07
CA ASP A 170 7.38 19.02 -14.93
C ASP A 170 6.60 17.89 -14.23
N PHE A 171 6.21 18.11 -12.97
CA PHE A 171 5.61 17.12 -12.06
C PHE A 171 4.31 16.51 -12.58
N GLU A 172 3.39 17.35 -13.08
CA GLU A 172 2.11 16.88 -13.60
C GLU A 172 2.26 16.08 -14.91
N VAL A 173 3.25 16.44 -15.74
CA VAL A 173 3.54 15.76 -17.02
C VAL A 173 4.14 14.38 -16.77
N ILE A 174 5.05 14.25 -15.80
CA ILE A 174 5.73 12.99 -15.48
C ILE A 174 4.81 12.00 -14.75
N ILE A 175 3.96 12.49 -13.86
CA ILE A 175 2.95 11.65 -13.20
C ILE A 175 1.92 11.11 -14.20
N ALA A 176 1.60 11.88 -15.26
CA ALA A 176 0.72 11.39 -16.33
C ALA A 176 1.37 10.25 -17.14
N ASP A 177 2.71 10.16 -17.16
CA ASP A 177 3.50 9.13 -17.84
C ASP A 177 4.12 8.11 -16.85
N ALA A 178 3.50 7.94 -15.67
CA ALA A 178 3.97 7.04 -14.60
C ALA A 178 4.12 5.56 -15.03
N THR A 179 3.63 5.21 -16.22
CA THR A 179 3.87 3.91 -16.86
C THR A 179 5.31 3.70 -17.36
N MET A 180 6.11 4.77 -17.51
CA MET A 180 7.43 4.71 -18.16
C MET A 180 8.63 5.03 -17.25
N ILE A 181 8.42 5.65 -16.08
CA ILE A 181 9.51 6.12 -15.20
C ILE A 181 9.27 5.59 -13.80
N GLY A 182 10.24 4.95 -13.14
CA GLY A 182 10.14 4.52 -11.72
C GLY A 182 9.23 3.31 -11.41
N GLY A 183 8.54 2.77 -12.42
CA GLY A 183 7.59 1.66 -12.25
C GLY A 183 8.20 0.38 -11.68
N CYS A 184 9.43 0.02 -12.09
CA CYS A 184 10.12 -1.16 -11.54
C CYS A 184 10.37 -1.01 -10.04
N HIS A 185 10.96 0.12 -9.62
CA HIS A 185 11.26 0.40 -8.21
C HIS A 185 10.01 0.37 -7.35
N HIS A 186 8.94 1.01 -7.83
CA HIS A 186 7.66 1.10 -7.13
C HIS A 186 6.97 -0.27 -6.98
N SER A 187 7.17 -1.17 -7.95
CA SER A 187 6.59 -2.52 -7.96
C SER A 187 7.30 -3.49 -7.03
N ARG A 188 8.57 -3.27 -6.71
CA ARG A 188 9.36 -4.18 -5.85
C ARG A 188 8.75 -4.41 -4.46
N SER A 189 8.00 -3.46 -3.93
CA SER A 189 7.34 -3.60 -2.62
C SER A 189 6.38 -4.79 -2.58
N HIS A 190 5.53 -4.96 -3.59
CA HIS A 190 4.63 -6.11 -3.66
C HIS A 190 5.36 -7.40 -4.00
N GLU A 191 6.44 -7.35 -4.79
CA GLU A 191 7.28 -8.52 -5.04
C GLU A 191 7.95 -9.06 -3.76
N PHE A 192 8.55 -8.18 -2.94
CA PHE A 192 9.11 -8.57 -1.65
C PHE A 192 8.04 -9.11 -0.71
N TYR A 193 6.87 -8.46 -0.68
CA TYR A 193 5.76 -8.96 0.12
C TYR A 193 5.37 -10.39 -0.31
N PHE A 194 5.18 -10.64 -1.60
CA PHE A 194 4.82 -11.95 -2.12
C PHE A 194 5.90 -13.00 -1.89
N ALA A 195 7.16 -12.66 -2.10
CA ALA A 195 8.26 -13.58 -1.84
C ALA A 195 8.39 -13.91 -0.33
N SER A 196 8.08 -12.97 0.56
CA SER A 196 8.13 -13.19 2.01
C SER A 196 7.11 -14.21 2.51
N ILE A 197 5.97 -14.37 1.81
CA ILE A 197 4.94 -15.37 2.12
C ILE A 197 5.52 -16.79 2.03
N LEU A 198 6.36 -17.04 1.01
CA LEU A 198 7.00 -18.34 0.81
C LEU A 198 8.30 -18.52 1.60
N HIS A 199 8.92 -17.41 2.02
CA HIS A 199 10.24 -17.40 2.67
C HIS A 199 10.16 -16.67 4.02
N PRO A 200 9.55 -17.27 5.06
CA PRO A 200 9.29 -16.61 6.34
C PRO A 200 10.55 -16.15 7.09
N THR A 201 11.73 -16.71 6.77
CA THR A 201 13.03 -16.31 7.33
C THR A 201 13.93 -15.59 6.32
N GLY A 202 13.43 -15.31 5.11
CA GLY A 202 14.23 -14.78 4.00
C GLY A 202 14.41 -13.26 4.01
N TYR A 203 13.59 -12.55 4.80
CA TYR A 203 13.53 -11.08 4.81
C TYR A 203 13.65 -10.54 6.23
N LEU A 204 14.82 -10.73 6.84
CA LEU A 204 15.12 -10.19 8.16
C LEU A 204 15.41 -8.68 8.06
N GLY A 205 14.63 -7.88 8.81
CA GLY A 205 14.88 -6.45 8.98
C GLY A 205 15.75 -6.18 10.21
N TYR A 206 16.66 -5.23 10.08
CA TYR A 206 17.51 -4.75 11.19
C TYR A 206 17.14 -3.31 11.50
N HIS A 207 16.93 -3.00 12.78
CA HIS A 207 16.74 -1.62 13.21
C HIS A 207 18.06 -0.86 13.02
N CYS A 208 18.00 0.27 12.32
CA CYS A 208 19.12 1.16 12.09
C CYS A 208 18.64 2.62 12.09
N GLU A 209 19.49 3.56 12.49
CA GLU A 209 19.19 5.00 12.39
C GLU A 209 19.26 5.49 10.94
N THR A 210 20.16 4.90 10.14
CA THR A 210 20.33 5.12 8.68
C THR A 210 20.97 3.91 8.03
#